data_AF-A0AAQ3L588-F1
#
_entry.id   AF-A0AAQ3L588-F1
#
_cell.length_a   1.000
_cell.length_b   1.000
_cell.length_c   1.000
_cell.angle_alpha   90.00
_cell.angle_beta   90.00
_cell.angle_gamma   90.00
#
_symmetry.space_group_name_H-M   'P 1'
#
loop_
_entity.id
_entity.type
_entity.pdbx_description
1 polymer ?
#
loop_
_entity_poly.entity_id
_entity_poly.type
_entity_poly.pdbx_seq_one_letter_code
_entity_poly.pdbx_strand_id
1 'polypeptide(L)'
;MSIFSIVCNRAFTGAPPVFQQLYIGFDALKKGFMLGCRPIIGFDGCFLKTFLGGQLLAAVGRDGNNQMFPLVWTVVEGENYDSCSWFLGILFDDLSIDRGYGLTLISDQQNRVMNELQATSPRSHEDFISVGVTKFCQACMISSSCKSDVVSNNINETFNGYILKARSKPIIDMLEDI
;
A
#
# COMPACT_ATOMS: atom_id res chain seq x y z
N MET A 1 -14.28 -2.46 10.51
CA MET A 1 -14.26 -3.93 10.46
C MET A 1 -12.96 -4.35 9.79
N SER A 2 -12.35 -5.48 10.17
CA SER A 2 -11.15 -5.95 9.48
C SER A 2 -11.53 -6.41 8.08
N ILE A 3 -10.68 -6.10 7.09
CA ILE A 3 -10.92 -6.41 5.68
C ILE A 3 -9.90 -7.43 5.22
N PHE A 4 -10.41 -8.52 4.65
CA PHE A 4 -9.62 -9.53 3.97
C PHE A 4 -10.21 -9.70 2.57
N SER A 5 -9.43 -9.38 1.54
CA SER A 5 -9.86 -9.49 0.14
C SER A 5 -8.92 -10.43 -0.60
N ILE A 6 -9.46 -11.44 -1.28
CA ILE A 6 -8.68 -12.40 -2.06
C ILE A 6 -9.21 -12.41 -3.49
N VAL A 7 -8.31 -12.22 -4.44
CA VAL A 7 -8.59 -12.32 -5.87
C VAL A 7 -7.95 -13.59 -6.40
N CYS A 8 -8.78 -14.45 -6.98
CA CYS A 8 -8.36 -15.66 -7.68
C CYS A 8 -9.01 -15.71 -9.05
N ASN A 9 -8.22 -15.98 -10.09
CA ASN A 9 -8.71 -16.08 -11.46
C ASN A 9 -8.71 -17.52 -11.96
N ARG A 10 -9.55 -17.79 -12.96
CA ARG A 10 -9.58 -19.07 -13.69
C ARG A 10 -9.31 -18.78 -15.16
N ALA A 11 -8.43 -19.56 -15.78
CA ALA A 11 -8.18 -19.44 -17.21
C ALA A 11 -9.42 -19.78 -18.05
N PHE A 12 -10.24 -20.74 -17.58
CA PHE A 12 -11.50 -21.14 -18.21
C PHE A 12 -12.44 -21.82 -17.19
N THR A 13 -13.71 -21.98 -17.56
CA THR A 13 -14.71 -22.64 -16.72
C THR A 13 -14.30 -24.08 -16.41
N GLY A 14 -14.13 -24.40 -15.13
CA GLY A 14 -13.69 -25.72 -14.66
C GLY A 14 -12.19 -25.84 -14.37
N ALA A 15 -11.37 -24.87 -14.77
CA ALA A 15 -9.96 -24.82 -14.38
C ALA A 15 -9.80 -24.56 -12.87
N PRO A 16 -8.72 -25.05 -12.22
CA PRO A 16 -8.39 -24.67 -10.85
C PRO A 16 -8.23 -23.14 -10.73
N PRO A 17 -8.68 -22.52 -9.63
CA PRO A 17 -8.41 -21.12 -9.38
C PRO A 17 -6.92 -20.89 -9.14
N VAL A 18 -6.39 -19.82 -9.70
CA VAL A 18 -5.02 -19.34 -9.50
C VAL A 18 -5.08 -18.08 -8.66
N PHE A 19 -4.29 -18.06 -7.59
CA PHE A 19 -4.14 -16.90 -6.72
C PHE A 19 -3.55 -15.71 -7.49
N GLN A 20 -4.10 -14.52 -7.29
CA GLN A 20 -3.55 -13.28 -7.84
C GLN A 20 -3.16 -12.28 -6.76
N GLN A 21 -4.11 -11.94 -5.89
CA GLN A 21 -3.93 -10.86 -4.93
C GLN A 21 -4.60 -11.18 -3.59
N LEU A 22 -3.99 -10.74 -2.49
CA LEU A 22 -4.50 -10.85 -1.12
C LEU A 22 -4.27 -9.53 -0.41
N TYR A 23 -5.33 -8.86 0.03
CA TYR A 23 -5.27 -7.70 0.90
C TYR A 23 -5.62 -8.07 2.33
N ILE A 24 -4.87 -7.55 3.29
CA ILE A 24 -5.13 -7.70 4.72
C ILE A 24 -5.08 -6.35 5.42
N GLY A 25 -6.21 -6.00 6.02
CA GLY A 25 -6.34 -4.84 6.92
C GLY A 25 -7.05 -5.21 8.21
N PHE A 26 -6.47 -4.79 9.34
CA PHE A 26 -7.05 -5.02 10.65
C PHE A 26 -7.76 -3.78 11.16
N ASP A 27 -9.00 -3.95 11.65
CA ASP A 27 -9.80 -2.85 12.20
C ASP A 27 -9.08 -2.11 13.33
N ALA A 28 -8.32 -2.86 14.14
CA ALA A 28 -7.55 -2.31 15.25
C ALA A 28 -6.44 -1.36 14.75
N LEU A 29 -5.72 -1.74 13.69
CA LEU A 29 -4.66 -0.92 13.11
C LEU A 29 -5.25 0.33 12.43
N LYS A 30 -6.32 0.17 11.66
CA LYS A 30 -7.08 1.30 11.09
C LYS A 30 -7.50 2.28 12.17
N LYS A 31 -8.16 1.82 13.24
CA LYS A 31 -8.61 2.68 14.35
C LYS A 31 -7.44 3.35 15.06
N GLY A 32 -6.37 2.60 15.33
CA GLY A 32 -5.14 3.13 15.94
C GLY A 32 -4.52 4.24 15.08
N PHE A 33 -4.50 4.05 13.76
CA PHE A 33 -4.03 5.06 12.82
C PHE A 33 -4.90 6.32 12.87
N MET A 34 -6.21 6.17 12.70
CA MET A 34 -7.15 7.30 12.65
C MET A 34 -7.25 8.09 13.95
N LEU A 35 -6.99 7.46 15.11
CA LEU A 35 -7.11 8.09 16.42
C LEU A 35 -5.81 8.70 16.95
N GLY A 36 -4.66 8.17 16.56
CA GLY A 36 -3.39 8.52 17.22
C GLY A 36 -2.17 8.61 16.32
N CYS A 37 -2.27 8.23 15.05
CA CYS A 37 -1.15 8.35 14.12
C CYS A 37 -1.16 9.70 13.40
N ARG A 38 0.02 10.06 12.91
CA ARG A 38 0.19 11.19 12.01
C ARG A 38 -0.46 10.85 10.67
N PRO A 39 -1.06 11.83 9.96
CA PRO A 39 -1.71 11.61 8.68
C PRO A 39 -0.65 11.45 7.57
N ILE A 40 0.19 10.44 7.68
CA ILE A 40 1.27 10.11 6.76
C ILE A 40 1.24 8.60 6.58
N ILE A 41 1.23 8.15 5.34
CA ILE A 41 1.38 6.74 4.97
C ILE A 41 2.53 6.64 3.97
N GLY A 42 3.53 5.86 4.33
CA GLY A 42 4.50 5.31 3.39
C GLY A 42 3.93 4.05 2.76
N PHE A 43 4.16 3.87 1.47
CA PHE A 43 3.84 2.65 0.74
C PHE A 43 5.03 2.20 -0.10
N ASP A 44 5.38 0.92 0.00
CA ASP A 44 6.46 0.31 -0.77
C ASP A 44 6.24 -1.18 -1.00
N GLY A 45 6.89 -1.68 -2.06
CA GLY A 45 6.87 -3.07 -2.47
C GLY A 45 8.22 -3.75 -2.24
N CYS A 46 8.19 -4.99 -1.79
CA CYS A 46 9.37 -5.84 -1.75
C CYS A 46 9.11 -7.22 -2.36
N PHE A 47 10.11 -7.79 -3.04
CA PHE A 47 10.01 -9.14 -3.60
C PHE A 47 9.84 -10.18 -2.51
N LEU A 48 8.87 -11.07 -2.71
CA LEU A 48 8.78 -12.31 -1.96
C LEU A 48 9.93 -13.23 -2.37
N LYS A 49 10.50 -13.95 -1.40
CA LYS A 49 11.59 -14.91 -1.64
C LYS A 49 11.11 -16.35 -1.78
N THR A 50 9.81 -16.54 -1.91
CA THR A 50 9.19 -17.86 -2.07
C THR A 50 9.37 -18.35 -3.50
N PHE A 51 9.19 -19.66 -3.71
CA PHE A 51 9.28 -20.26 -5.05
C PHE A 51 8.18 -19.78 -6.02
N LEU A 52 7.09 -19.22 -5.48
CA LEU A 52 5.98 -18.69 -6.27
C LEU A 52 6.29 -17.28 -6.83
N GLY A 53 7.32 -16.61 -6.32
CA GLY A 53 7.59 -15.22 -6.63
C GLY A 53 6.50 -14.30 -6.06
N GLY A 54 6.24 -13.21 -6.78
CA GLY A 54 5.33 -12.15 -6.34
C GLY A 54 6.01 -11.09 -5.48
N GLN A 55 5.21 -10.15 -5.02
CA GLN A 55 5.64 -9.03 -4.21
C GLN A 55 4.68 -8.78 -3.07
N LEU A 56 5.25 -8.37 -1.94
CA LEU A 56 4.54 -7.88 -0.78
C LEU A 56 4.56 -6.36 -0.84
N LEU A 57 3.39 -5.75 -0.95
CA LEU A 57 3.25 -4.30 -0.83
C LEU A 57 2.68 -3.99 0.56
N ALA A 58 3.24 -2.99 1.23
CA ALA A 58 2.82 -2.62 2.57
C ALA A 58 2.60 -1.12 2.68
N ALA A 59 1.52 -0.73 3.38
CA ALA A 59 1.30 0.63 3.82
C ALA A 59 1.66 0.74 5.31
N VAL A 60 2.47 1.74 5.62
CA VAL A 60 3.07 1.95 6.94
C VAL A 60 2.92 3.41 7.32
N GLY A 61 2.25 3.66 8.44
CA GLY A 61 2.10 4.99 9.01
C GLY A 61 3.21 5.36 9.99
N ARG A 62 3.07 6.54 10.60
CA ARG A 62 3.81 6.91 11.81
C ARG A 62 2.87 7.24 12.95
N ASP A 63 3.15 6.70 14.12
CA ASP A 63 2.43 7.08 15.32
C ASP A 63 2.80 8.49 15.83
N GLY A 64 2.12 8.94 16.89
CA GLY A 64 2.41 10.23 17.52
C GLY A 64 3.86 10.36 18.02
N ASN A 65 4.52 9.24 18.32
CA ASN A 65 5.90 9.14 18.81
C ASN A 65 6.92 8.95 17.67
N ASN A 66 6.53 9.18 16.41
CA ASN A 66 7.37 9.00 15.22
C ASN A 66 7.85 7.56 15.00
N GLN A 67 7.24 6.58 15.64
CA GLN A 67 7.54 5.17 15.43
C GLN A 67 6.76 4.63 14.23
N MET A 68 7.30 3.56 13.65
CA MET A 68 6.69 2.87 12.53
C MET A 68 5.38 2.20 12.96
N PHE A 69 4.32 2.41 12.20
CA PHE A 69 3.01 1.83 12.47
C PHE A 69 2.52 1.04 11.24
N PRO A 70 2.75 -0.28 11.16
CA PRO A 70 2.22 -1.09 10.08
C PRO A 70 0.70 -0.96 10.01
N LEU A 71 0.16 -0.66 8.83
CA LEU A 71 -1.26 -0.38 8.67
C LEU A 71 -1.96 -1.54 7.98
N VAL A 72 -1.52 -1.87 6.77
CA VAL A 72 -2.04 -2.97 5.95
C VAL A 72 -0.93 -3.52 5.06
N TRP A 73 -1.13 -4.73 4.56
CA TRP A 73 -0.23 -5.33 3.58
C TRP A 73 -1.01 -6.17 2.58
N THR A 74 -0.41 -6.34 1.40
CA THR A 74 -0.98 -7.10 0.30
C THR A 74 0.07 -7.95 -0.38
N VAL A 75 -0.32 -9.16 -0.78
CA VAL A 75 0.47 -9.98 -1.69
C VAL A 75 -0.09 -9.83 -3.09
N VAL A 76 0.75 -9.53 -4.06
CA VAL A 76 0.39 -9.35 -5.47
C VAL A 76 1.35 -10.11 -6.37
N GLU A 77 0.94 -10.42 -7.60
CA GLU A 77 1.82 -11.02 -8.62
C GLU A 77 3.01 -10.12 -8.97
N GLY A 78 2.82 -8.80 -8.89
CA GLY A 78 3.89 -7.81 -9.02
C GLY A 78 3.38 -6.37 -8.85
N GLU A 79 4.31 -5.46 -8.59
CA GLU A 79 4.11 -4.02 -8.48
C GLU A 79 4.05 -3.45 -9.89
N ASN A 80 2.82 -3.44 -10.37
CA ASN A 80 2.39 -2.82 -11.61
C ASN A 80 1.22 -1.89 -11.30
N TYR A 81 0.81 -1.12 -12.30
CA TYR A 81 -0.31 -0.19 -12.16
C TYR A 81 -1.57 -0.85 -11.58
N ASP A 82 -2.01 -1.97 -12.15
CA ASP A 82 -3.27 -2.61 -11.75
C ASP A 82 -3.26 -3.04 -10.27
N SER A 83 -2.14 -3.62 -9.83
CA SER A 83 -1.98 -4.09 -8.45
C SER A 83 -1.86 -2.93 -7.46
N CYS A 84 -1.14 -1.87 -7.82
CA CYS A 84 -1.01 -0.67 -6.98
C CYS A 84 -2.32 0.11 -6.90
N SER A 85 -3.03 0.26 -8.02
CA SER A 85 -4.33 0.95 -8.09
C SER A 85 -5.37 0.19 -7.28
N TRP A 86 -5.44 -1.13 -7.43
CA TRP A 86 -6.31 -1.99 -6.63
C TRP A 86 -6.02 -1.88 -5.14
N PHE A 87 -4.74 -1.96 -4.76
CA PHE A 87 -4.32 -1.82 -3.36
C PHE A 87 -4.70 -0.46 -2.76
N LEU A 88 -4.39 0.63 -3.46
CA LEU A 88 -4.68 1.99 -2.99
C LEU A 88 -6.19 2.26 -2.94
N GLY A 89 -6.96 1.74 -3.89
CA GLY A 89 -8.42 1.81 -3.87
C GLY A 89 -8.99 1.16 -2.60
N ILE A 90 -8.61 -0.08 -2.32
CA ILE A 90 -9.06 -0.77 -1.09
C ILE A 90 -8.57 -0.04 0.17
N LEU A 91 -7.33 0.46 0.18
CA LEU A 91 -6.79 1.20 1.32
C LEU A 91 -7.60 2.46 1.63
N PHE A 92 -7.92 3.28 0.63
CA PHE A 92 -8.68 4.52 0.87
C PHE A 92 -10.12 4.24 1.26
N ASP A 93 -10.75 3.26 0.63
CA ASP A 93 -12.09 2.81 1.00
C ASP A 93 -12.11 2.28 2.44
N ASP A 94 -11.11 1.47 2.82
CA ASP A 94 -10.99 0.95 4.18
C ASP A 94 -10.77 2.10 5.17
N LEU A 95 -9.84 3.01 4.92
CA LEU A 95 -9.60 4.13 5.83
C LEU A 95 -10.78 5.12 5.88
N SER A 96 -11.71 5.04 4.94
CA SER A 96 -12.85 5.95 4.80
C SER A 96 -12.39 7.42 4.76
N ILE A 97 -11.24 7.66 4.13
CA ILE A 97 -10.63 8.99 4.02
C ILE A 97 -11.30 9.72 2.86
N ASP A 98 -11.99 10.82 3.18
CA ASP A 98 -12.53 11.74 2.19
C ASP A 98 -11.49 12.77 1.74
N ARG A 99 -11.83 13.53 0.69
CA ARG A 99 -11.02 14.65 0.22
C ARG A 99 -10.96 15.75 1.29
N GLY A 100 -9.98 15.70 2.18
CA GLY A 100 -9.82 16.72 3.23
C GLY A 100 -8.99 16.33 4.45
N TYR A 101 -8.69 15.03 4.65
CA TYR A 101 -7.97 14.56 5.84
C TYR A 101 -6.52 15.06 5.96
N GLY A 102 -5.97 15.66 4.91
CA GLY A 102 -4.58 16.14 4.90
C GLY A 102 -3.55 14.99 4.97
N LEU A 103 -3.94 13.81 4.47
CA LEU A 103 -3.07 12.64 4.37
C LEU A 103 -1.90 12.91 3.42
N THR A 104 -0.69 12.57 3.86
CA THR A 104 0.53 12.58 3.05
C THR A 104 0.88 11.16 2.64
N LEU A 105 1.12 10.93 1.34
CA LEU A 105 1.54 9.62 0.82
C LEU A 105 2.99 9.67 0.34
N ILE A 106 3.79 8.70 0.75
CA ILE A 106 5.21 8.57 0.41
C ILE A 106 5.44 7.22 -0.26
N SER A 107 6.12 7.18 -1.41
CA SER A 107 6.49 5.94 -2.10
C SER A 107 7.80 6.13 -2.86
N ASP A 108 8.55 5.05 -3.09
CA ASP A 108 9.82 5.09 -3.83
C ASP A 108 9.62 4.89 -5.34
N GLN A 109 8.58 4.15 -5.76
CA GLN A 109 8.33 3.83 -7.18
C GLN A 109 7.37 4.79 -7.89
N GLN A 110 7.22 6.02 -7.37
CA GLN A 110 6.27 7.03 -7.84
C GLN A 110 6.37 7.29 -9.35
N ASN A 111 7.59 7.55 -9.84
CA ASN A 111 7.78 7.87 -11.26
C ASN A 111 7.43 6.68 -12.17
N ARG A 112 7.72 5.46 -11.73
CA ARG A 112 7.47 4.26 -12.53
C ARG A 112 5.98 3.96 -12.65
N VAL A 113 5.26 3.95 -11.52
CA VAL A 113 3.82 3.71 -11.48
C VAL A 113 3.06 4.82 -12.24
N MET A 114 3.46 6.08 -12.08
CA MET A 114 2.83 7.21 -12.78
C MET A 114 3.07 7.18 -14.30
N ASN A 115 4.28 6.83 -14.74
CA ASN A 115 4.62 6.71 -16.16
C ASN A 115 3.90 5.53 -16.82
N GLU A 116 3.86 4.36 -16.16
CA GLU A 116 3.11 3.19 -16.64
C GLU A 116 1.60 3.52 -16.72
N LEU A 117 1.06 4.22 -15.73
CA LEU A 117 -0.34 4.64 -15.69
C LEU A 117 -0.71 5.60 -16.82
N GLN A 118 0.11 6.63 -17.07
CA GLN A 118 -0.10 7.56 -18.19
C GLN A 118 -0.05 6.84 -19.54
N ALA A 119 0.83 5.84 -19.68
CA ALA A 119 0.99 5.09 -20.93
C ALA A 119 -0.13 4.06 -21.18
N THR A 120 -0.61 3.38 -20.12
CA THR A 120 -1.55 2.27 -20.25
C THR A 120 -3.01 2.69 -20.15
N SER A 121 -3.34 3.69 -19.31
CA SER A 121 -4.71 4.18 -19.17
C SER A 121 -4.76 5.65 -18.73
N PRO A 122 -4.81 6.61 -19.68
CA PRO A 122 -4.88 8.04 -19.38
C PRO A 122 -6.07 8.44 -18.51
N ARG A 123 -7.19 7.72 -18.62
CA ARG A 123 -8.39 8.00 -17.81
C ARG A 123 -8.21 7.56 -16.36
N SER A 124 -7.58 6.42 -16.14
CA SER A 124 -7.27 5.96 -14.79
C SER A 124 -6.14 6.78 -14.15
N HIS A 125 -5.27 7.38 -14.96
CA HIS A 125 -4.32 8.42 -14.54
C HIS A 125 -5.05 9.66 -14.03
N GLU A 126 -6.03 10.15 -14.78
CA GLU A 126 -6.87 11.28 -14.37
C GLU A 126 -7.69 10.97 -13.13
N ASP A 127 -8.30 9.79 -13.02
CA ASP A 127 -9.06 9.37 -11.84
C ASP A 127 -8.16 9.30 -10.60
N PHE A 128 -6.96 8.74 -10.73
CA PHE A 128 -5.95 8.67 -9.67
C PHE A 128 -5.48 10.04 -9.20
N ILE A 129 -5.26 10.97 -10.13
CA ILE A 129 -4.99 12.39 -9.82
C ILE A 129 -6.23 13.04 -9.19
N SER A 130 -7.44 12.69 -9.64
CA SER A 130 -8.70 13.28 -9.17
C SER A 130 -9.07 12.87 -7.74
N VAL A 131 -8.60 11.72 -7.25
CA VAL A 131 -8.71 11.28 -5.84
C VAL A 131 -8.04 12.30 -4.89
N GLY A 132 -7.25 13.24 -5.43
CA GLY A 132 -6.60 14.31 -4.67
C GLY A 132 -5.15 13.99 -4.33
N VAL A 133 -4.60 12.93 -4.93
CA VAL A 133 -3.17 12.61 -4.85
C VAL A 133 -2.43 13.46 -5.88
N THR A 134 -2.57 14.79 -5.77
CA THR A 134 -2.14 15.72 -6.82
C THR A 134 -0.62 15.74 -7.01
N LYS A 135 0.13 15.17 -6.05
CA LYS A 135 1.56 14.87 -6.16
C LYS A 135 1.93 13.70 -5.23
N PHE A 136 2.26 12.54 -5.80
CA PHE A 136 3.25 11.67 -5.19
C PHE A 136 4.59 12.42 -5.31
N CYS A 137 5.08 12.97 -4.21
CA CYS A 137 6.41 13.59 -4.18
C CYS A 137 7.23 12.96 -3.08
N GLN A 138 8.55 13.03 -3.28
CA GLN A 138 9.58 12.94 -2.23
C GLN A 138 9.25 13.86 -1.02
N ALA A 139 8.44 14.90 -1.23
CA ALA A 139 7.55 15.52 -0.25
C ALA A 139 6.55 16.44 -0.99
N CYS A 140 5.23 16.24 -0.86
CA CYS A 140 4.27 17.33 -1.08
C CYS A 140 2.93 17.08 -0.36
N MET A 141 2.39 18.19 0.11
CA MET A 141 1.31 18.32 1.08
C MET A 141 0.03 18.81 0.39
N ILE A 142 -1.13 18.33 0.86
CA ILE A 142 -2.47 18.77 0.40
C ILE A 142 -2.92 20.05 1.15
N SER A 143 -2.07 20.64 2.00
CA SER A 143 -2.35 21.88 2.74
C SER A 143 -1.18 22.86 2.60
N SER A 144 -1.46 24.15 2.43
CA SER A 144 -0.48 25.26 2.49
C SER A 144 0.16 25.45 3.87
N SER A 145 -0.11 24.55 4.82
CA SER A 145 0.54 24.47 6.12
C SER A 145 1.12 23.06 6.31
N CYS A 146 2.45 22.94 6.42
CA CYS A 146 3.13 21.68 6.72
C CYS A 146 2.67 21.15 8.08
N LYS A 147 2.03 19.98 8.12
CA LYS A 147 1.69 19.27 9.38
C LYS A 147 2.65 18.10 9.69
N SER A 148 3.63 17.87 8.84
CA SER A 148 4.66 16.83 8.98
C SER A 148 6.00 17.35 8.45
N ASP A 149 7.07 17.06 9.19
CA ASP A 149 8.48 17.32 8.90
C ASP A 149 9.19 16.16 8.18
N VAL A 150 8.44 15.09 7.86
CA VAL A 150 8.99 13.83 7.33
C VAL A 150 8.86 13.79 5.81
N VAL A 151 10.00 13.68 5.13
CA VAL A 151 10.14 13.78 3.66
C VAL A 151 10.95 12.63 3.05
N SER A 152 11.05 11.48 3.74
CA SER A 152 11.85 10.34 3.28
C SER A 152 11.08 9.01 3.35
N ASN A 153 11.38 8.11 2.41
CA ASN A 153 10.84 6.74 2.34
C ASN A 153 11.39 5.82 3.46
N ASN A 154 12.25 6.32 4.36
CA ASN A 154 13.03 5.52 5.30
C ASN A 154 12.15 4.61 6.20
N ILE A 155 10.90 4.97 6.44
CA ILE A 155 9.94 4.13 7.17
C ILE A 155 9.69 2.81 6.42
N ASN A 156 9.54 2.88 5.10
CA ASN A 156 9.27 1.73 4.25
C ASN A 156 10.51 0.85 4.12
N GLU A 157 11.69 1.45 3.95
CA GLU A 157 12.96 0.71 3.93
C GLU A 157 13.20 -0.03 5.25
N THR A 158 12.88 0.62 6.38
CA THR A 158 12.95 0.00 7.71
C THR A 158 11.96 -1.16 7.83
N PHE A 159 10.71 -1.00 7.36
CA PHE A 159 9.71 -2.08 7.36
C PHE A 159 10.16 -3.26 6.49
N ASN A 160 10.65 -2.99 5.29
CA ASN A 160 11.19 -4.01 4.38
C ASN A 160 12.38 -4.76 4.99
N GLY A 161 13.21 -4.06 5.77
CA GLY A 161 14.28 -4.64 6.58
C GLY A 161 13.76 -5.55 7.70
N TYR A 162 12.70 -5.14 8.39
CA TYR A 162 12.07 -5.90 9.47
C TYR A 162 11.48 -7.23 8.98
N ILE A 163 10.79 -7.22 7.84
CA ILE A 163 10.10 -8.41 7.29
C ILE A 163 10.99 -9.32 6.44
N LEU A 164 12.32 -9.08 6.40
CA LEU A 164 13.25 -9.83 5.54
C LEU A 164 13.18 -11.35 5.72
N LYS A 165 12.97 -11.81 6.95
CA LYS A 165 12.84 -13.24 7.27
C LYS A 165 11.43 -13.75 6.94
N ALA A 166 10.41 -12.99 7.33
CA ALA A 166 9.01 -13.32 7.11
C ALA A 166 8.71 -13.54 5.61
N ARG A 167 9.21 -12.67 4.72
CA ARG A 167 8.97 -12.76 3.26
C ARG A 167 9.57 -13.96 2.55
N SER A 168 10.35 -14.78 3.26
CA SER A 168 10.90 -16.03 2.75
C SER A 168 10.05 -17.25 3.11
N LYS A 169 9.02 -17.06 3.95
CA LYS A 169 8.09 -18.10 4.38
C LYS A 169 6.90 -18.22 3.42
N PRO A 170 6.18 -19.36 3.42
CA PRO A 170 4.87 -19.46 2.79
C PRO A 170 3.95 -18.32 3.22
N ILE A 171 3.00 -17.91 2.38
CA ILE A 171 2.15 -16.74 2.63
C ILE A 171 1.53 -16.81 4.03
N ILE A 172 0.90 -17.93 4.41
CA ILE A 172 0.25 -18.07 5.72
C ILE A 172 1.23 -17.80 6.88
N ASP A 173 2.36 -18.51 6.91
CA ASP A 173 3.38 -18.36 7.96
C ASP A 173 4.03 -16.97 7.94
N MET A 174 4.12 -16.33 6.77
CA MET A 174 4.60 -14.95 6.65
C MET A 174 3.65 -13.97 7.34
N LEU A 175 2.33 -14.18 7.25
CA LEU A 175 1.33 -13.30 7.87
C LEU A 175 1.33 -13.39 9.39
N GLU A 176 1.73 -14.54 9.96
CA GLU A 176 1.86 -14.71 11.40
C GLU A 176 3.13 -14.04 11.98
N ASP A 177 4.11 -13.80 11.11
CA ASP A 177 5.42 -13.24 11.45
C ASP A 177 5.53 -11.71 11.28
N ILE A 178 4.61 -11.10 10.52
CA ILE A 178 4.55 -9.65 10.26
C ILE A 178 3.81 -8.95 11.40
#